data_AF-J7MBM3-F1
#
_entry.id   AF-J7MBM3-F1
#
_cell.length_a   1.000
_cell.length_b   1.000
_cell.length_c   1.000
_cell.angle_alpha   90.00
_cell.angle_beta   90.00
_cell.angle_gamma   90.00
#
_symmetry.space_group_name_H-M   'P 1'
#
loop_
_entity.id
_entity.type
_entity.pdbx_description
1 polymer ?
#
loop_
_entity_poly.entity_id
_entity_poly.type
_entity_poly.pdbx_seq_one_letter_code
_entity_poly.pdbx_strand_id
1 'polypeptide(L)'
;LCLGYFLIVSATAAEEKKDAKAEEKKDLTLEVNATQAEHVTVSATNANDVVFTAEDGYRFKTLKVGDKTLYTVDTSKFTPTVAHRLKHDEDLFFKLNLSHAKPLLFKKKSDKDWVQFNYAQYLEDVLWKEKKEKKDLDVSKFSDAGIFAAEAFGTGKVHDFVGNFKVSKVKFEEKVVKDESKAKYTAVKVYVGTDDKKVVRLDYFYTGDERFKEVYFKLVDGKWKKVEQSEANKDLHAMNSAWPLDYKPLVDKFSPLAV
;
A
#
# COMPACT_ATOMS: atom_id res chain seq x y z
N LEU A 1 4.98 14.06 8.64
CA LEU A 1 4.22 13.66 7.43
C LEU A 1 3.92 12.17 7.52
N CYS A 2 2.65 11.77 7.49
CA CYS A 2 2.25 10.37 7.52
C CYS A 2 2.71 9.65 6.25
N LEU A 3 3.80 8.87 6.36
CA LEU A 3 4.34 8.03 5.28
C LEU A 3 3.30 7.06 4.69
N GLY A 4 2.24 6.72 5.43
CA GLY A 4 1.16 5.85 4.97
C GLY A 4 0.39 6.38 3.76
N TYR A 5 0.21 7.71 3.64
CA TYR A 5 -0.54 8.30 2.52
C TYR A 5 0.14 8.14 1.16
N PHE A 6 1.48 8.04 1.13
CA PHE A 6 2.26 7.88 -0.10
C PHE A 6 2.31 6.43 -0.62
N LEU A 7 1.96 5.46 0.23
CA LEU A 7 2.15 4.03 -0.04
C LEU A 7 0.88 3.37 -0.58
N ILE A 8 -0.29 3.70 -0.03
CA ILE A 8 -1.58 3.15 -0.46
C ILE A 8 -2.61 4.27 -0.36
N VAL A 9 -3.14 4.71 -1.51
CA VAL A 9 -4.38 5.50 -1.51
C VAL A 9 -5.47 4.53 -1.05
N SER A 10 -6.04 4.76 0.14
CA SER A 10 -7.10 3.94 0.72
C SER A 10 -8.35 3.92 -0.17
N ALA A 11 -8.99 2.75 -0.24
CA ALA A 11 -10.08 2.39 -1.16
C ALA A 11 -11.39 3.17 -0.97
N THR A 12 -12.14 3.28 -2.05
CA THR A 12 -13.58 3.57 -2.08
C THR A 12 -14.39 2.34 -1.67
N ALA A 13 -15.58 2.54 -1.10
CA ALA A 13 -16.57 1.47 -0.92
C ALA A 13 -16.83 0.74 -2.26
N ALA A 14 -17.11 -0.56 -2.22
CA ALA A 14 -17.38 -1.33 -3.42
C ALA A 14 -18.73 -0.91 -4.01
N GLU A 15 -18.72 -0.10 -5.07
CA GLU A 15 -19.89 -0.04 -5.95
C GLU A 15 -20.03 -1.40 -6.64
N GLU A 16 -21.22 -2.00 -6.56
CA GLU A 16 -21.61 -3.16 -7.35
C GLU A 16 -21.56 -2.79 -8.84
N LYS A 17 -20.39 -2.93 -9.49
CA LYS A 17 -20.35 -3.04 -10.94
C LYS A 17 -20.84 -4.42 -11.31
N LYS A 18 -22.13 -4.50 -11.66
CA LYS A 18 -22.70 -5.57 -12.50
C LYS A 18 -21.75 -5.82 -13.68
N ASP A 19 -21.62 -7.07 -14.09
CA ASP A 19 -20.79 -7.53 -15.20
C ASP A 19 -21.09 -6.78 -16.51
N ALA A 20 -20.56 -5.57 -16.65
CA ALA A 20 -20.37 -4.92 -17.92
C ALA A 20 -19.14 -5.57 -18.55
N LYS A 21 -19.27 -6.07 -19.78
CA LYS A 21 -18.10 -6.42 -20.61
C LYS A 21 -17.05 -5.33 -20.41
N ALA A 22 -15.84 -5.70 -19.99
CA ALA A 22 -14.76 -4.75 -19.80
C ALA A 22 -14.59 -3.97 -21.11
N GLU A 23 -15.05 -2.73 -21.12
CA GLU A 23 -14.95 -1.86 -22.28
C GLU A 23 -13.47 -1.70 -22.61
N GLU A 24 -13.10 -1.89 -23.87
CA GLU A 24 -11.69 -1.88 -24.26
C GLU A 24 -11.12 -0.48 -24.01
N LYS A 25 -10.26 -0.37 -23.00
CA LYS A 25 -9.66 0.90 -22.64
C LYS A 25 -8.72 1.38 -23.74
N LYS A 26 -8.81 2.66 -24.08
CA LYS A 26 -7.91 3.33 -25.00
C LYS A 26 -6.54 3.52 -24.35
N ASP A 27 -5.49 3.31 -25.15
CA ASP A 27 -4.10 3.35 -24.70
C ASP A 27 -3.54 4.78 -24.74
N LEU A 28 -3.01 5.25 -23.61
CA LEU A 28 -2.33 6.53 -23.47
C LEU A 28 -0.81 6.38 -23.46
N THR A 29 -0.14 7.38 -24.02
CA THR A 29 1.28 7.64 -23.80
C THR A 29 1.43 8.76 -22.79
N LEU A 30 2.20 8.52 -21.73
CA LEU A 30 2.48 9.50 -20.69
C LEU A 30 3.97 9.86 -20.70
N GLU A 31 4.26 11.14 -20.91
CA GLU A 31 5.59 11.71 -20.73
C GLU A 31 5.84 11.94 -19.23
N VAL A 32 6.88 11.34 -18.66
CA VAL A 32 7.09 11.33 -17.19
C VAL A 32 7.42 12.72 -16.62
N ASN A 33 7.95 13.62 -17.45
CA ASN A 33 8.22 15.00 -17.08
C ASN A 33 7.03 15.93 -17.32
N ALA A 34 5.91 15.45 -17.88
CA ALA A 34 4.78 16.30 -18.23
C ALA A 34 4.11 16.93 -16.99
N THR A 35 3.55 18.12 -17.17
CA THR A 35 2.71 18.81 -16.18
C THR A 35 1.22 18.71 -16.54
N GLN A 36 0.91 18.26 -17.75
CA GLN A 36 -0.43 18.03 -18.28
C GLN A 36 -0.35 16.97 -19.38
N ALA A 37 -1.43 16.23 -19.60
CA ALA A 37 -1.56 15.29 -20.72
C ALA A 37 -3.03 15.15 -21.10
N GLU A 38 -3.29 14.88 -22.39
CA GLU A 38 -4.65 14.65 -22.87
C GLU A 38 -5.25 13.39 -22.22
N HIS A 39 -6.52 13.46 -21.83
CA HIS A 39 -7.22 12.40 -21.09
C HIS A 39 -6.60 12.01 -19.74
N VAL A 40 -5.87 12.93 -19.12
CA VAL A 40 -5.24 12.73 -17.82
C VAL A 40 -5.53 13.91 -16.91
N THR A 41 -6.16 13.62 -15.78
CA THR A 41 -6.25 14.57 -14.66
C THR A 41 -4.92 14.60 -13.92
N VAL A 42 -4.35 15.79 -13.73
CA VAL A 42 -3.12 15.99 -12.95
C VAL A 42 -3.44 16.74 -11.66
N SER A 43 -3.23 16.09 -10.52
CA SER A 43 -3.35 16.70 -9.20
C SER A 43 -1.96 17.02 -8.66
N ALA A 44 -1.66 18.32 -8.51
CA ALA A 44 -0.40 18.83 -7.97
C ALA A 44 -0.59 19.57 -6.63
N THR A 45 -1.63 19.20 -5.86
CA THR A 45 -1.92 19.80 -4.55
C THR A 45 -0.81 19.53 -3.52
N ASN A 46 -0.04 18.47 -3.71
CA ASN A 46 1.17 18.16 -2.95
C ASN A 46 2.38 18.22 -3.90
N ALA A 47 3.31 19.15 -3.66
CA ALA A 47 4.52 19.28 -4.47
C ALA A 47 5.44 18.04 -4.42
N ASN A 48 5.31 17.20 -3.38
CA ASN A 48 6.06 15.97 -3.24
C ASN A 48 5.36 14.74 -3.82
N ASP A 49 4.08 14.84 -4.20
CA ASP A 49 3.30 13.79 -4.87
C ASP A 49 2.36 14.42 -5.90
N VAL A 50 2.80 14.46 -7.15
CA VAL A 50 1.95 14.84 -8.27
C VAL A 50 1.30 13.58 -8.83
N VAL A 51 -0.02 13.51 -8.77
CA VAL A 51 -0.81 12.34 -9.18
C VAL A 51 -1.35 12.54 -10.58
N PHE A 52 -1.18 11.55 -11.44
CA PHE A 52 -1.70 11.49 -12.80
C PHE A 52 -2.75 10.39 -12.85
N THR A 53 -3.99 10.75 -13.19
CA THR A 53 -5.11 9.82 -13.27
C THR A 53 -5.66 9.85 -14.69
N ALA A 54 -5.58 8.71 -15.38
CA ALA A 54 -6.24 8.53 -16.67
C ALA A 54 -7.76 8.65 -16.51
N GLU A 55 -8.41 9.38 -17.41
CA GLU A 55 -9.86 9.49 -17.46
C GLU A 55 -10.54 8.12 -17.67
N ASP A 56 -11.82 8.04 -17.34
CA ASP A 56 -12.62 6.83 -17.59
C ASP A 56 -12.57 6.45 -19.08
N GLY A 57 -12.45 5.14 -19.34
CA GLY A 57 -12.20 4.62 -20.68
C GLY A 57 -10.73 4.63 -21.14
N TYR A 58 -9.81 5.20 -20.37
CA TYR A 58 -8.37 5.26 -20.72
C TYR A 58 -7.46 4.50 -19.74
N ARG A 59 -6.28 4.11 -20.22
CA ARG A 59 -5.20 3.50 -19.44
C ARG A 59 -3.82 3.92 -19.94
N PHE A 60 -2.81 3.91 -19.08
CA PHE A 60 -1.44 4.13 -19.49
C PHE A 60 -0.83 2.88 -20.14
N LYS A 61 -0.36 2.99 -21.38
CA LYS A 61 0.35 1.89 -22.05
C LYS A 61 1.84 2.18 -22.20
N THR A 62 2.18 3.41 -22.52
CA THR A 62 3.57 3.78 -22.82
C THR A 62 4.00 4.92 -21.92
N LEU A 63 5.16 4.76 -21.27
CA LEU A 63 5.86 5.85 -20.60
C LEU A 63 7.00 6.34 -21.50
N LYS A 64 7.17 7.66 -21.59
CA LYS A 64 8.22 8.30 -22.38
C LYS A 64 9.04 9.31 -21.58
N VAL A 65 10.25 9.56 -22.09
CA VAL A 65 11.14 10.66 -21.71
C VAL A 65 11.55 11.38 -22.99
N GLY A 66 10.89 12.50 -23.29
CA GLY A 66 10.94 13.12 -24.61
C GLY A 66 10.48 12.15 -25.69
N ASP A 67 11.28 11.97 -26.73
CA ASP A 67 10.96 11.07 -27.83
C ASP A 67 11.24 9.59 -27.53
N LYS A 68 11.94 9.29 -26.42
CA LYS A 68 12.34 7.92 -26.07
C LYS A 68 11.26 7.22 -25.27
N THR A 69 10.94 5.99 -25.67
CA THR A 69 10.15 5.08 -24.85
C THR A 69 10.96 4.62 -23.64
N LEU A 70 10.45 4.90 -22.44
CA LEU A 70 11.00 4.43 -21.17
C LEU A 70 10.49 3.03 -20.84
N TYR A 71 9.18 2.81 -21.03
CA TYR A 71 8.53 1.54 -20.68
C TYR A 71 7.24 1.34 -21.47
N THR A 72 6.93 0.08 -21.79
CA THR A 72 5.64 -0.32 -22.39
C THR A 72 4.98 -1.36 -21.50
N VAL A 73 3.76 -1.08 -21.06
CA VAL A 73 2.94 -1.94 -20.21
C VAL A 73 2.41 -3.12 -21.02
N ASP A 74 2.48 -4.31 -20.44
CA ASP A 74 1.77 -5.49 -20.94
C ASP A 74 0.27 -5.36 -20.62
N THR A 75 -0.48 -4.77 -21.55
CA THR A 75 -1.92 -4.49 -21.40
C THR A 75 -2.80 -5.74 -21.47
N SER A 76 -2.21 -6.92 -21.74
CA SER A 76 -2.91 -8.20 -21.56
C SER A 76 -2.99 -8.62 -20.09
N LYS A 77 -2.13 -8.05 -19.23
CA LYS A 77 -2.04 -8.36 -17.80
C LYS A 77 -2.46 -7.20 -16.89
N PHE A 78 -2.24 -5.97 -17.33
CA PHE A 78 -2.38 -4.77 -16.49
C PHE A 78 -3.19 -3.68 -17.20
N THR A 79 -3.95 -2.92 -16.40
CA THR A 79 -4.74 -1.78 -16.88
C THR A 79 -4.47 -0.58 -15.97
N PRO A 80 -3.26 -0.01 -16.01
CA PRO A 80 -2.88 1.05 -15.08
C PRO A 80 -3.59 2.36 -15.45
N THR A 81 -4.15 3.01 -14.43
CA THR A 81 -4.86 4.29 -14.58
C THR A 81 -4.28 5.38 -13.71
N VAL A 82 -3.33 5.04 -12.82
CA VAL A 82 -2.75 5.98 -11.86
C VAL A 82 -1.23 5.90 -11.91
N ALA A 83 -0.60 7.06 -12.00
CA ALA A 83 0.83 7.23 -11.84
C ALA A 83 1.12 8.40 -10.90
N HIS A 84 2.32 8.41 -10.34
CA HIS A 84 2.77 9.45 -9.41
C HIS A 84 4.16 9.93 -9.83
N ARG A 85 4.36 11.24 -9.79
CA ARG A 85 5.71 11.81 -9.73
C ARG A 85 5.98 12.23 -8.30
N LEU A 86 6.95 11.57 -7.69
CA LEU A 86 7.29 11.69 -6.28
C LEU A 86 8.60 12.47 -6.14
N LYS A 87 8.64 13.42 -5.19
CA LYS A 87 9.86 14.14 -4.82
C LYS A 87 10.25 13.80 -3.39
N HIS A 88 11.48 13.34 -3.21
CA HIS A 88 12.07 13.07 -1.91
C HIS A 88 13.43 13.76 -1.85
N ASP A 89 13.53 14.80 -1.01
CA ASP A 89 14.66 15.73 -1.04
C ASP A 89 14.88 16.26 -2.46
N GLU A 90 16.07 16.05 -3.04
CA GLU A 90 16.40 16.41 -4.43
C GLU A 90 16.13 15.28 -5.44
N ASP A 91 15.81 14.07 -4.97
CA ASP A 91 15.53 12.94 -5.84
C ASP A 91 14.09 12.97 -6.37
N LEU A 92 13.96 12.66 -7.66
CA LEU A 92 12.68 12.49 -8.33
C LEU A 92 12.45 11.04 -8.74
N PHE A 93 11.26 10.56 -8.46
CA PHE A 93 10.79 9.23 -8.81
C PHE A 93 9.47 9.30 -9.59
N PHE A 94 9.25 8.30 -10.43
CA PHE A 94 8.01 8.13 -11.18
C PHE A 94 7.47 6.73 -10.90
N LYS A 95 6.33 6.64 -10.24
CA LYS A 95 5.67 5.39 -9.84
C LYS A 95 4.45 5.17 -10.72
N LEU A 96 4.45 4.14 -11.55
CA LEU A 96 3.27 3.66 -12.27
C LEU A 96 2.64 2.51 -11.47
N ASN A 97 1.36 2.61 -11.15
CA ASN A 97 0.64 1.51 -10.50
C ASN A 97 0.14 0.54 -11.59
N LEU A 98 0.92 -0.50 -11.93
CA LEU A 98 0.53 -1.52 -12.92
C LEU A 98 -0.80 -2.19 -12.52
N SER A 99 -0.93 -2.43 -11.23
CA SER A 99 -2.21 -2.57 -10.52
C SER A 99 -2.09 -1.78 -9.23
N HIS A 100 -3.19 -1.60 -8.50
CA HIS A 100 -3.16 -0.96 -7.18
C HIS A 100 -2.13 -1.58 -6.22
N ALA A 101 -1.93 -2.91 -6.31
CA ALA A 101 -0.98 -3.63 -5.48
C ALA A 101 0.45 -3.66 -6.04
N LYS A 102 0.65 -3.48 -7.35
CA LYS A 102 1.95 -3.71 -8.02
C LYS A 102 2.54 -2.40 -8.55
N PRO A 103 3.37 -1.71 -7.74
CA PRO A 103 4.06 -0.52 -8.21
C PRO A 103 5.22 -0.87 -9.14
N LEU A 104 5.39 -0.07 -10.20
CA LEU A 104 6.59 0.00 -11.02
C LEU A 104 7.22 1.37 -10.83
N LEU A 105 8.51 1.43 -10.51
CA LEU A 105 9.16 2.66 -10.11
C LEU A 105 10.35 2.97 -11.00
N PHE A 106 10.52 4.25 -11.31
CA PHE A 106 11.66 4.79 -12.03
C PHE A 106 12.28 5.91 -11.20
N LYS A 107 13.61 6.01 -11.20
CA LYS A 107 14.35 7.12 -10.59
C LYS A 107 14.95 7.98 -11.69
N LYS A 108 14.80 9.30 -11.57
CA LYS A 108 15.42 10.26 -12.47
C LYS A 108 16.95 10.24 -12.31
N LYS A 109 17.67 10.21 -13.43
CA LYS A 109 19.13 10.37 -13.49
C LYS A 109 19.54 11.70 -14.09
N SER A 110 18.78 12.15 -15.10
CA SER A 110 18.87 13.49 -15.69
C SER A 110 17.52 13.87 -16.28
N ASP A 111 17.38 15.06 -16.86
CA ASP A 111 16.13 15.47 -17.53
C ASP A 111 15.73 14.56 -18.70
N LYS A 112 16.71 13.89 -19.32
CA LYS A 112 16.51 13.02 -20.47
C LYS A 112 16.68 11.53 -20.15
N ASP A 113 16.89 11.19 -18.88
CA ASP A 113 17.21 9.82 -18.48
C ASP A 113 16.56 9.45 -17.15
N TRP A 114 15.80 8.36 -17.21
CA TRP A 114 15.12 7.74 -16.10
C TRP A 114 15.41 6.24 -16.15
N VAL A 115 15.68 5.63 -15.01
CA VAL A 115 15.99 4.19 -14.93
C VAL A 115 15.02 3.50 -13.99
N GLN A 116 14.66 2.26 -14.30
CA GLN A 116 13.84 1.47 -13.39
C GLN A 116 14.57 1.29 -12.05
N PHE A 117 13.84 1.46 -10.96
CA PHE A 117 14.36 1.41 -9.60
C PHE A 117 13.57 0.38 -8.78
N ASN A 118 14.27 -0.39 -7.96
CA ASN A 118 13.63 -1.44 -7.18
C ASN A 118 12.75 -0.83 -6.08
N TYR A 119 11.49 -1.25 -6.00
CA TYR A 119 10.55 -0.67 -5.03
C TYR A 119 10.88 -1.07 -3.58
N ALA A 120 11.39 -2.28 -3.34
CA ALA A 120 11.84 -2.67 -2.00
C ALA A 120 13.04 -1.84 -1.54
N GLN A 121 13.95 -1.52 -2.46
CA GLN A 121 15.06 -0.61 -2.19
C GLN A 121 14.56 0.82 -1.90
N TYR A 122 13.57 1.30 -2.65
CA TYR A 122 12.94 2.58 -2.40
C TYR A 122 12.33 2.69 -1.00
N LEU A 123 11.66 1.63 -0.52
CA LEU A 123 11.16 1.59 0.86
C LEU A 123 12.31 1.75 1.87
N GLU A 124 13.39 1.02 1.70
CA GLU A 124 14.51 0.96 2.65
C GLU A 124 15.37 2.22 2.67
N ASP A 125 15.75 2.71 1.49
CA ASP A 125 16.79 3.71 1.30
C ASP A 125 16.23 5.13 1.19
N VAL A 126 14.93 5.27 0.85
CA VAL A 126 14.29 6.57 0.63
C VAL A 126 13.21 6.82 1.67
N LEU A 127 12.19 5.96 1.71
CA LEU A 127 11.05 6.19 2.61
C LEU A 127 11.41 5.94 4.08
N TRP A 128 12.24 4.94 4.36
CA TRP A 128 12.63 4.58 5.72
C TRP A 128 14.07 4.99 6.05
N LYS A 129 14.64 5.94 5.30
CA LYS A 129 16.04 6.39 5.48
C LYS A 129 16.37 6.80 6.92
N GLU A 130 15.42 7.44 7.62
CA GLU A 130 15.59 7.91 9.00
C GLU A 130 15.40 6.81 10.05
N LYS A 131 14.81 5.66 9.66
CA LYS A 131 14.62 4.51 10.54
C LYS A 131 15.88 3.65 10.54
N LYS A 132 16.90 4.11 11.28
CA LYS A 132 18.25 3.51 11.28
C LYS A 132 18.31 2.13 11.92
N GLU A 133 17.40 1.83 12.83
CA GLU A 133 17.35 0.54 13.53
C GLU A 133 16.37 -0.41 12.86
N LYS A 134 16.66 -1.71 12.97
CA LYS A 134 15.75 -2.79 12.59
C LYS A 134 15.45 -3.63 13.83
N LYS A 135 14.17 -3.76 14.20
CA LYS A 135 13.75 -4.43 15.43
C LYS A 135 12.50 -5.28 15.19
N ASP A 136 12.37 -6.32 16.00
CA ASP A 136 11.14 -7.12 16.07
C ASP A 136 10.05 -6.30 16.76
N LEU A 137 8.85 -6.34 16.20
CA LEU A 137 7.68 -5.67 16.74
C LEU A 137 6.77 -6.69 17.42
N ASP A 138 6.58 -6.51 18.72
CA ASP A 138 5.60 -7.27 19.49
C ASP A 138 4.26 -6.53 19.54
N VAL A 139 3.27 -7.02 18.81
CA VAL A 139 1.96 -6.37 18.73
C VAL A 139 1.12 -6.59 19.99
N SER A 140 1.52 -7.50 20.90
CA SER A 140 0.90 -7.61 22.23
C SER A 140 1.13 -6.36 23.09
N LYS A 141 2.18 -5.58 22.77
CA LYS A 141 2.53 -4.32 23.43
C LYS A 141 1.83 -3.10 22.81
N PHE A 142 0.66 -3.30 22.18
CA PHE A 142 -0.09 -2.22 21.52
C PHE A 142 -0.47 -1.06 22.44
N SER A 143 -0.49 -1.27 23.75
CA SER A 143 -0.75 -0.24 24.77
C SER A 143 0.46 0.65 25.08
N ASP A 144 1.66 0.31 24.62
CA ASP A 144 2.87 1.13 24.79
C ASP A 144 2.82 2.32 23.84
N ALA A 145 2.59 3.51 24.40
CA ALA A 145 2.49 4.77 23.67
C ALA A 145 3.82 5.21 23.00
N GLY A 146 4.96 4.62 23.39
CA GLY A 146 6.23 4.83 22.71
C GLY A 146 6.38 4.02 21.41
N ILE A 147 5.51 3.02 21.21
CA ILE A 147 5.55 2.10 20.06
C ILE A 147 4.31 2.29 19.18
N PHE A 148 3.14 2.51 19.79
CA PHE A 148 1.86 2.63 19.10
C PHE A 148 1.14 3.93 19.46
N ALA A 149 0.52 4.57 18.47
CA ALA A 149 -0.40 5.67 18.67
C ALA A 149 -1.83 5.12 18.66
N ALA A 150 -2.59 5.42 19.72
CA ALA A 150 -3.98 5.01 19.84
C ALA A 150 -4.91 6.11 19.30
N GLU A 151 -5.86 5.71 18.46
CA GLU A 151 -6.93 6.56 17.95
C GLU A 151 -8.30 5.90 18.20
N ALA A 152 -9.36 6.71 18.27
CA ALA A 152 -10.71 6.19 18.40
C ALA A 152 -11.12 5.44 17.13
N PHE A 153 -11.77 4.28 17.29
CA PHE A 153 -12.27 3.48 16.18
C PHE A 153 -13.66 2.95 16.50
N GLY A 154 -14.69 3.73 16.12
CA GLY A 154 -16.07 3.46 16.51
C GLY A 154 -16.22 3.45 18.03
N THR A 155 -16.64 2.32 18.58
CA THR A 155 -16.72 2.08 20.02
C THR A 155 -15.38 1.67 20.65
N GLY A 156 -14.43 1.18 19.85
CA GLY A 156 -13.12 0.70 20.27
C GLY A 156 -11.98 1.66 19.97
N LYS A 157 -10.77 1.10 19.83
CA LYS A 157 -9.54 1.83 19.47
C LYS A 157 -8.78 1.12 18.37
N VAL A 158 -8.07 1.90 17.55
CA VAL A 158 -7.02 1.39 16.67
C VAL A 158 -5.68 1.90 17.17
N HIS A 159 -4.70 1.00 17.21
CA HIS A 159 -3.34 1.28 17.64
C HIS A 159 -2.41 1.12 16.45
N ASP A 160 -1.90 2.23 15.94
CA ASP A 160 -1.03 2.27 14.78
C ASP A 160 0.44 2.27 15.22
N PHE A 161 1.25 1.39 14.62
CA PHE A 161 2.69 1.40 14.88
C PHE A 161 3.31 2.72 14.41
N VAL A 162 3.88 3.48 15.35
CA VAL A 162 4.55 4.77 15.12
C VAL A 162 6.04 4.74 15.49
N GLY A 163 6.56 3.56 15.84
CA GLY A 163 7.96 3.39 16.24
C GLY A 163 8.95 3.85 15.17
N ASN A 164 10.07 4.42 15.63
CA ASN A 164 11.15 4.96 14.80
C ASN A 164 12.15 3.89 14.32
N PHE A 165 11.67 2.68 14.01
CA PHE A 165 12.50 1.59 13.52
C PHE A 165 11.80 0.82 12.39
N LYS A 166 12.61 0.11 11.60
CA LYS A 166 12.16 -0.82 10.56
C LYS A 166 11.76 -2.13 11.21
N VAL A 167 10.57 -2.62 10.92
CA VAL A 167 10.09 -3.89 11.49
C VAL A 167 10.79 -5.06 10.78
N SER A 168 11.61 -5.83 11.50
CA SER A 168 12.19 -7.08 10.97
C SER A 168 11.18 -8.21 10.96
N LYS A 169 10.45 -8.36 12.05
CA LYS A 169 9.48 -9.43 12.29
C LYS A 169 8.32 -8.88 13.08
N VAL A 170 7.15 -9.43 12.83
CA VAL A 170 5.98 -9.22 13.70
C VAL A 170 5.82 -10.46 14.56
N LYS A 171 5.71 -10.26 15.86
CA LYS A 171 5.41 -11.30 16.83
C LYS A 171 4.21 -10.92 17.67
N PHE A 172 3.56 -11.96 18.18
CA PHE A 172 2.51 -11.87 19.17
C PHE A 172 3.01 -12.59 20.41
N GLU A 173 3.53 -11.84 21.38
CA GLU A 173 4.28 -12.41 22.51
C GLU A 173 5.50 -13.22 22.01
N GLU A 174 5.51 -14.52 22.25
CA GLU A 174 6.57 -15.45 21.78
C GLU A 174 6.27 -16.08 20.41
N LYS A 175 5.07 -15.86 19.84
CA LYS A 175 4.69 -16.43 18.54
C LYS A 175 5.10 -15.50 17.41
N VAL A 176 5.87 -16.01 16.44
CA VAL A 176 6.36 -15.23 15.30
C VAL A 176 5.49 -15.49 14.06
N VAL A 177 5.21 -14.43 13.29
CA VAL A 177 4.63 -14.57 11.94
C VAL A 177 5.65 -15.26 11.04
N LYS A 178 5.27 -16.38 10.42
CA LYS A 178 6.10 -17.17 9.50
C LYS A 178 6.14 -16.56 8.09
N ASP A 179 7.15 -16.94 7.33
CA ASP A 179 7.41 -16.54 5.94
C ASP A 179 7.61 -15.02 5.75
N GLU A 180 8.05 -14.35 6.80
CA GLU A 180 8.24 -12.91 6.90
C GLU A 180 9.53 -12.41 6.23
N SER A 181 10.43 -13.31 5.81
CA SER A 181 11.73 -12.97 5.23
C SER A 181 11.66 -12.05 4.01
N LYS A 182 10.56 -12.09 3.26
CA LYS A 182 10.29 -11.28 2.07
C LYS A 182 9.28 -10.16 2.33
N ALA A 183 8.83 -9.98 3.56
CA ALA A 183 7.88 -8.92 3.93
C ALA A 183 8.61 -7.63 4.32
N LYS A 184 8.17 -6.52 3.75
CA LYS A 184 8.57 -5.16 4.10
C LYS A 184 7.35 -4.44 4.68
N TYR A 185 7.18 -4.47 6.00
CA TYR A 185 6.00 -3.93 6.67
C TYR A 185 5.88 -2.41 6.48
N THR A 186 4.76 -1.99 5.90
CA THR A 186 4.42 -0.58 5.66
C THR A 186 3.48 -0.02 6.71
N ALA A 187 2.62 -0.85 7.29
CA ALA A 187 1.81 -0.50 8.45
C ALA A 187 1.51 -1.74 9.30
N VAL A 188 1.42 -1.54 10.61
CA VAL A 188 0.99 -2.55 11.57
C VAL A 188 -0.06 -1.90 12.47
N LYS A 189 -1.27 -2.44 12.47
CA LYS A 189 -2.41 -1.90 13.20
C LYS A 189 -2.99 -2.95 14.13
N VAL A 190 -3.34 -2.55 15.35
CA VAL A 190 -4.05 -3.39 16.33
C VAL A 190 -5.38 -2.73 16.67
N TYR A 191 -6.47 -3.35 16.26
CA TYR A 191 -7.83 -2.94 16.59
C TYR A 191 -8.27 -3.63 17.87
N VAL A 192 -8.83 -2.87 18.81
CA VAL A 192 -9.26 -3.35 20.13
C VAL A 192 -10.70 -2.91 20.36
N GLY A 193 -11.60 -3.88 20.45
CA GLY A 193 -13.02 -3.66 20.79
C GLY A 193 -13.25 -3.43 22.28
N THR A 194 -14.43 -2.95 22.63
CA THR A 194 -14.87 -2.80 24.03
C THR A 194 -15.09 -4.15 24.74
N ASP A 195 -15.29 -5.21 23.97
CA ASP A 195 -15.36 -6.60 24.42
C ASP A 195 -13.99 -7.30 24.49
N ASP A 196 -12.91 -6.51 24.46
CA ASP A 196 -11.51 -6.94 24.46
C ASP A 196 -11.08 -7.82 23.26
N LYS A 197 -11.94 -7.97 22.24
CA LYS A 197 -11.56 -8.62 20.98
C LYS A 197 -10.50 -7.80 20.26
N LYS A 198 -9.50 -8.50 19.72
CA LYS A 198 -8.36 -7.88 19.03
C LYS A 198 -8.23 -8.43 17.62
N VAL A 199 -8.07 -7.51 16.67
CA VAL A 199 -7.75 -7.82 15.27
C VAL A 199 -6.45 -7.11 14.94
N VAL A 200 -5.48 -7.83 14.41
CA VAL A 200 -4.22 -7.26 13.92
C VAL A 200 -4.24 -7.24 12.41
N ARG A 201 -3.96 -6.08 11.82
CA ARG A 201 -3.81 -5.90 10.39
C ARG A 201 -2.34 -5.59 10.08
N LEU A 202 -1.76 -6.37 9.18
CA LEU A 202 -0.41 -6.13 8.66
C LEU A 202 -0.49 -5.73 7.19
N ASP A 203 0.01 -4.55 6.88
CA ASP A 203 0.23 -4.08 5.52
C ASP A 203 1.71 -4.18 5.21
N TYR A 204 2.06 -4.78 4.08
CA TYR A 204 3.47 -4.99 3.71
C TYR A 204 3.64 -5.11 2.21
N PHE A 205 4.82 -4.72 1.73
CA PHE A 205 5.28 -5.05 0.39
C PHE A 205 5.99 -6.41 0.42
N TYR A 206 5.53 -7.35 -0.38
CA TYR A 206 6.14 -8.67 -0.51
C TYR A 206 7.09 -8.71 -1.69
N THR A 207 8.37 -8.94 -1.42
CA THR A 207 9.41 -8.91 -2.46
C THR A 207 9.38 -10.13 -3.39
N GLY A 208 8.63 -11.18 -3.05
CA GLY A 208 8.55 -12.39 -3.87
C GLY A 208 7.71 -12.23 -5.15
N ASP A 209 6.67 -11.40 -5.13
CA ASP A 209 5.85 -11.07 -6.30
C ASP A 209 5.76 -9.56 -6.58
N GLU A 210 6.45 -8.77 -5.75
CA GLU A 210 6.51 -7.31 -5.78
C GLU A 210 5.14 -6.66 -5.66
N ARG A 211 4.33 -7.16 -4.73
CA ARG A 211 2.99 -6.62 -4.46
C ARG A 211 2.82 -6.19 -3.01
N PHE A 212 2.06 -5.12 -2.82
CA PHE A 212 1.48 -4.83 -1.53
C PHE A 212 0.44 -5.88 -1.17
N LYS A 213 0.39 -6.21 0.11
CA LYS A 213 -0.48 -7.21 0.70
C LYS A 213 -1.02 -6.68 2.02
N GLU A 214 -2.23 -7.10 2.32
CA GLU A 214 -2.93 -6.81 3.58
C GLU A 214 -3.40 -8.15 4.15
N VAL A 215 -3.11 -8.41 5.41
CA VAL A 215 -3.48 -9.66 6.09
C VAL A 215 -3.96 -9.38 7.51
N TYR A 216 -4.88 -10.22 7.97
CA TYR A 216 -5.52 -10.10 9.26
C TYR A 216 -5.23 -11.30 10.16
N PHE A 217 -5.04 -11.03 11.44
CA PHE A 217 -4.87 -12.04 12.49
C PHE A 217 -5.77 -11.73 13.67
N LYS A 218 -6.28 -12.77 14.34
CA LYS A 218 -7.02 -12.62 15.60
C LYS A 218 -6.65 -13.71 16.59
N LEU A 219 -6.94 -13.46 17.87
CA LEU A 219 -6.77 -14.45 18.93
C LEU A 219 -8.02 -15.33 19.00
N VAL A 220 -7.86 -16.63 18.71
CA VAL A 220 -8.91 -17.65 18.82
C VAL A 220 -8.40 -18.75 19.75
N ASP A 221 -9.09 -18.97 20.87
CA ASP A 221 -8.73 -19.97 21.89
C ASP A 221 -7.27 -19.81 22.39
N GLY A 222 -6.85 -18.57 22.66
CA GLY A 222 -5.48 -18.26 23.07
C GLY A 222 -4.41 -18.45 21.97
N LYS A 223 -4.81 -18.67 20.72
CA LYS A 223 -3.91 -18.82 19.57
C LYS A 223 -4.18 -17.78 18.51
N TRP A 224 -3.13 -17.07 18.09
CA TRP A 224 -3.19 -16.17 16.96
C TRP A 224 -3.39 -16.99 15.69
N LYS A 225 -4.46 -16.68 14.95
CA LYS A 225 -4.79 -17.30 13.68
C LYS A 225 -4.94 -16.23 12.63
N LYS A 226 -4.39 -16.49 11.44
CA LYS A 226 -4.74 -15.73 10.25
C LYS A 226 -6.22 -15.92 9.96
N VAL A 227 -6.90 -14.85 9.58
CA VAL A 227 -8.31 -14.89 9.22
C VAL A 227 -8.53 -14.33 7.83
N GLU A 228 -9.62 -14.78 7.22
CA GLU A 228 -10.08 -14.23 5.95
C GLU A 228 -10.56 -12.79 6.15
N GLN A 229 -10.41 -11.97 5.11
CA GLN A 229 -10.80 -10.57 5.13
C GLN A 229 -12.29 -10.37 5.46
N SER A 230 -13.17 -11.25 4.97
CA SER A 230 -14.61 -11.19 5.26
C SER A 230 -14.94 -11.43 6.74
N GLU A 231 -14.12 -12.23 7.43
CA GLU A 231 -14.23 -12.45 8.87
C GLU A 231 -13.69 -11.23 9.63
N ALA A 232 -12.52 -10.71 9.24
CA ALA A 232 -11.97 -9.48 9.81
C ALA A 232 -12.93 -8.29 9.65
N ASN A 233 -13.58 -8.14 8.50
CA ASN A 233 -14.55 -7.06 8.26
C ASN A 233 -15.75 -7.14 9.21
N LYS A 234 -16.23 -8.35 9.56
CA LYS A 234 -17.32 -8.50 10.54
C LYS A 234 -16.88 -8.04 11.93
N ASP A 235 -15.69 -8.47 12.35
CA ASP A 235 -15.12 -8.09 13.65
C ASP A 235 -14.88 -6.56 13.71
N LEU A 236 -14.32 -5.97 12.65
CA LEU A 236 -14.07 -4.52 12.55
C LEU A 236 -15.36 -3.69 12.43
N HIS A 237 -16.36 -4.16 11.69
CA HIS A 237 -17.67 -3.51 11.60
C HIS A 237 -18.40 -3.52 12.94
N ALA A 238 -18.29 -4.60 13.71
CA ALA A 238 -18.85 -4.66 15.06
C ALA A 238 -18.20 -3.62 16.00
N MET A 239 -16.91 -3.33 15.83
CA MET A 239 -16.22 -2.27 16.58
C MET A 239 -16.63 -0.88 16.08
N ASN A 240 -16.75 -0.72 14.76
CA ASN A 240 -17.05 0.53 14.08
C ASN A 240 -17.95 0.30 12.86
N SER A 241 -19.23 0.64 12.95
CA SER A 241 -20.21 0.43 11.87
C SER A 241 -19.90 1.22 10.58
N ALA A 242 -19.02 2.23 10.64
CA ALA A 242 -18.52 2.92 9.46
C ALA A 242 -17.53 2.07 8.65
N TRP A 243 -16.96 1.00 9.22
CA TRP A 243 -16.15 0.04 8.48
C TRP A 243 -17.05 -0.82 7.59
N PRO A 244 -16.89 -0.83 6.25
CA PRO A 244 -17.77 -1.60 5.39
C PRO A 244 -17.61 -3.11 5.59
N LEU A 245 -18.72 -3.85 5.70
CA LEU A 245 -18.71 -5.32 5.78
C LEU A 245 -18.09 -5.97 4.54
N ASP A 246 -18.25 -5.31 3.40
CA ASP A 246 -17.72 -5.70 2.10
C ASP A 246 -16.44 -4.96 1.71
N TYR A 247 -15.77 -4.31 2.67
CA TYR A 247 -14.49 -3.62 2.45
C TYR A 247 -13.55 -4.55 1.68
N LYS A 248 -13.04 -4.06 0.55
CA LYS A 248 -12.05 -4.75 -0.30
C LYS A 248 -10.77 -3.91 -0.31
N PRO A 249 -9.63 -4.46 0.14
CA PRO A 249 -8.36 -3.78 -0.04
C PRO A 249 -8.08 -3.65 -1.53
N LEU A 250 -7.47 -2.53 -1.88
CA LEU A 250 -6.90 -2.33 -3.22
C LEU A 250 -5.61 -3.15 -3.42
N VAL A 251 -5.10 -3.79 -2.37
CA VAL A 251 -3.89 -4.60 -2.41
C VAL A 251 -4.17 -6.09 -2.65
N ASP A 252 -3.12 -6.88 -2.90
CA ASP A 252 -3.27 -8.30 -3.17
C ASP A 252 -3.72 -9.06 -1.91
N LYS A 253 -4.79 -9.85 -2.05
CA LYS A 253 -5.39 -10.64 -0.97
C LYS A 253 -4.56 -11.89 -0.64
N PHE A 254 -3.78 -12.39 -1.60
CA PHE A 254 -2.95 -13.55 -1.35
C PHE A 254 -1.76 -13.14 -0.48
N SER A 255 -1.69 -13.70 0.72
CA SER A 255 -0.58 -13.51 1.65
C SER A 255 0.09 -14.85 1.95
N PRO A 256 1.43 -14.97 1.80
CA PRO A 256 2.16 -16.15 2.26
C PRO A 256 2.38 -16.15 3.77
N LEU A 257 2.13 -15.02 4.45
CA LEU A 257 2.28 -14.94 5.90
C LEU A 257 1.25 -15.82 6.61
N ALA A 258 1.71 -16.46 7.68
CA ALA A 258 0.93 -17.28 8.61
C ALA A 258 1.52 -17.13 10.02
N VAL A 259 0.88 -17.73 11.03
CA VAL A 259 1.43 -17.83 12.41
C VAL A 259 1.56 -19.30 12.78
#